data_AF-A0A954GV33-F1
#
_entry.id   AF-A0A954GV33-F1
#
_cell.length_a   1.000
_cell.length_b   1.000
_cell.length_c   1.000
_cell.angle_alpha   90.00
_cell.angle_beta   90.00
_cell.angle_gamma   90.00
#
_symmetry.space_group_name_H-M   'P 1'
#
loop_
_entity.id
_entity.type
_entity.pdbx_description
1 polymer ?
#
loop_
_entity_poly.entity_id
_entity_poly.type
_entity_poly.pdbx_seq_one_letter_code
_entity_poly.pdbx_strand_id
1 'polypeptide(L)'
;MASAVRQQTSSSESVPTRDELLIRARDWESLLLEGPVTYFPIRHHSPACSLHLERWIDEVRPETIIVEGPRSYDKWIASLLSEECAGPVAILATYRESDELMATRHSAFFPLCDYSPEWVAIRQGKSIGARLRFADMEFADKVRFQQHARAEEEQPGTTLGLLLGDESHLRYSQFINELVRRMGCRDFDELWDHLFESRAEEMTTGEFVGTLATYCDLSRASHEPEQLESDATHAREAIMAEVIQGELKRLKSKGRRGSILVVTGGFHTVALPFLVNAKQAAIPAELPELDPNLTGSWLIRYSYDQLDALAGYRSGMPNPGFYDALWQAGREFTSIAEKRSAIARLITTIARQTRGQTIAHEASVSDSIAAVQMLQQLAALRNHAIPTRNDLLDAVTSCMSKESSAGNDLLASIVKRVLAGDRIGSIPSSAGQPPIIDDFHRQATRFRLPVDTIERRKATLELYRKREHRPVSFFLHQLELLEVSYATCVDGPDFINGH
;
A
#
# COMPACT_ATOMS: atom_id res chain seq x y z
N MET A 1 29.00 -6.17 -20.08
CA MET A 1 29.69 -5.85 -18.81
C MET A 1 28.96 -6.34 -17.56
N ALA A 2 27.67 -6.70 -17.61
CA ALA A 2 26.97 -7.39 -16.51
C ALA A 2 27.37 -8.87 -16.28
N SER A 3 28.23 -9.45 -17.13
CA SER A 3 28.76 -10.82 -16.98
C SER A 3 30.23 -10.85 -16.51
N ALA A 4 30.90 -9.71 -16.33
CA ALA A 4 32.33 -9.67 -16.04
C ALA A 4 32.67 -9.41 -14.56
N VAL A 5 31.65 -9.27 -13.69
CA VAL A 5 31.83 -9.08 -12.24
C VAL A 5 31.44 -10.34 -11.43
N ARG A 6 30.85 -11.36 -12.07
CA ARG A 6 30.36 -12.58 -11.38
C ARG A 6 31.39 -13.71 -11.23
N GLN A 7 32.65 -13.50 -11.61
CA GLN A 7 33.69 -14.53 -11.46
C GLN A 7 34.93 -13.97 -10.76
N GLN A 8 34.76 -13.60 -9.49
CA GLN A 8 35.84 -13.65 -8.50
C GLN A 8 35.21 -13.36 -7.13
N THR A 9 35.03 -14.41 -6.33
CA THR A 9 35.19 -14.43 -4.85
C THR A 9 34.62 -15.75 -4.31
N SER A 10 35.39 -16.83 -4.46
CA SER A 10 35.31 -17.97 -3.53
C SER A 10 36.17 -17.66 -2.29
N SER A 11 35.86 -16.57 -1.60
CA SER A 11 36.59 -16.13 -0.41
C SER A 11 35.58 -15.53 0.58
N SER A 12 35.48 -16.13 1.76
CA SER A 12 34.80 -15.65 2.97
C SER A 12 34.04 -14.33 2.82
N GLU A 13 32.70 -14.38 2.79
CA GLU A 13 31.83 -13.20 2.67
C GLU A 13 32.12 -12.21 3.81
N SER A 14 32.97 -11.23 3.53
CA SER A 14 33.18 -10.08 4.40
C SER A 14 31.95 -9.19 4.29
N VAL A 15 31.31 -8.91 5.42
CA VAL A 15 30.24 -7.91 5.53
C VAL A 15 30.75 -6.60 4.93
N PRO A 16 30.01 -5.96 4.00
CA PRO A 16 30.45 -4.72 3.39
C PRO A 16 30.67 -3.64 4.46
N THR A 17 31.78 -2.91 4.31
CA THR A 17 32.14 -1.82 5.22
C THR A 17 31.19 -0.64 5.04
N ARG A 18 31.13 0.25 6.02
CA ARG A 18 30.34 1.48 5.93
C ARG A 18 30.72 2.31 4.70
N ASP A 19 32.01 2.42 4.40
CA ASP A 19 32.49 3.23 3.27
C ASP A 19 32.07 2.62 1.93
N GLU A 20 32.09 1.30 1.79
CA GLU A 20 31.58 0.60 0.61
C GLU A 20 30.07 0.84 0.40
N LEU A 21 29.28 0.82 1.49
CA LEU A 21 27.85 1.11 1.42
C LEU A 21 27.58 2.58 1.03
N LEU A 22 28.38 3.53 1.53
CA LEU A 22 28.25 4.94 1.18
C LEU A 22 28.62 5.19 -0.28
N ILE A 23 29.65 4.52 -0.80
CA ILE A 23 30.01 4.60 -2.23
C ILE A 23 28.87 4.03 -3.08
N ARG A 24 28.37 2.84 -2.74
CA ARG A 24 27.24 2.21 -3.45
C ARG A 24 26.00 3.10 -3.46
N ALA A 25 25.69 3.76 -2.35
CA ALA A 25 24.56 4.70 -2.27
C ALA A 25 24.74 5.91 -3.20
N ARG A 26 25.94 6.47 -3.30
CA ARG A 26 26.23 7.58 -4.24
C ARG A 26 26.18 7.14 -5.70
N ASP A 27 26.66 5.94 -6.00
CA ASP A 27 26.59 5.38 -7.34
C ASP A 27 25.13 5.17 -7.77
N TRP A 28 24.29 4.69 -6.85
CA TRP A 28 22.85 4.58 -7.07
C TRP A 28 22.16 5.93 -7.22
N GLU A 29 22.48 6.91 -6.38
CA GLU A 29 21.96 8.27 -6.50
C GLU A 29 22.22 8.83 -7.90
N SER A 30 23.47 8.79 -8.37
CA SER A 30 23.84 9.28 -9.71
C SER A 30 23.14 8.49 -10.82
N LEU A 31 23.12 7.15 -10.74
CA LEU A 31 22.48 6.31 -11.76
C LEU A 31 20.96 6.54 -11.87
N LEU A 32 20.29 6.80 -10.75
CA LEU A 32 18.83 6.92 -10.71
C LEU A 32 18.33 8.35 -10.93
N LEU A 33 19.09 9.37 -10.52
CA LEU A 33 18.63 10.77 -10.55
C LEU A 33 19.22 11.58 -11.71
N GLU A 34 20.16 11.04 -12.48
CA GLU A 34 20.74 11.72 -13.64
C GLU A 34 20.23 11.17 -14.99
N GLY A 35 20.21 12.04 -15.99
CA GLY A 35 19.91 11.67 -17.38
C GLY A 35 18.46 11.91 -17.82
N PRO A 36 18.06 11.38 -18.99
CA PRO A 36 16.76 11.65 -19.58
C PRO A 36 15.61 10.86 -18.94
N VAL A 37 15.93 9.77 -18.22
CA VAL A 37 14.99 9.00 -17.41
C VAL A 37 15.57 8.94 -16.01
N THR A 38 14.81 9.47 -15.06
CA THR A 38 15.12 9.39 -13.64
C THR A 38 14.18 8.38 -12.99
N TYR A 39 14.68 7.63 -12.03
CA TYR A 39 13.97 6.56 -11.35
C TYR A 39 13.91 6.87 -9.86
N PHE A 40 12.73 6.82 -9.28
CA PHE A 40 12.50 7.15 -7.88
C PHE A 40 11.99 5.91 -7.15
N PRO A 41 12.85 5.23 -6.37
CA PRO A 41 12.44 4.05 -5.63
C PRO A 41 11.51 4.47 -4.49
N ILE A 42 10.46 3.68 -4.26
CA ILE A 42 9.52 3.92 -3.16
C ILE A 42 9.28 2.65 -2.34
N ARG A 43 8.83 2.83 -1.11
CA ARG A 43 7.97 1.86 -0.42
C ARG A 43 6.54 2.37 -0.52
N HIS A 44 5.62 1.48 -0.85
CA HIS A 44 4.19 1.82 -0.94
C HIS A 44 3.70 2.39 0.39
N HIS A 45 2.88 3.43 0.33
CA HIS A 45 2.30 4.10 1.49
C HIS A 45 3.30 4.78 2.45
N SER A 46 4.55 5.04 2.05
CA SER A 46 5.53 5.76 2.88
C SER A 46 5.40 7.29 2.79
N PRO A 47 5.11 8.00 3.90
CA PRO A 47 5.18 9.46 3.95
C PRO A 47 6.56 10.03 3.62
N ALA A 48 7.64 9.38 4.05
CA ALA A 48 9.01 9.78 3.70
C ALA A 48 9.28 9.72 2.20
N CYS A 49 8.90 8.63 1.53
CA CYS A 49 9.00 8.52 0.08
C CYS A 49 8.22 9.64 -0.62
N SER A 50 6.99 9.90 -0.16
CA SER A 50 6.14 10.98 -0.71
C SER A 50 6.76 12.37 -0.54
N LEU A 51 7.35 12.67 0.63
CA LEU A 51 8.03 13.94 0.89
C LEU A 51 9.18 14.20 -0.09
N HIS A 52 10.07 13.23 -0.25
CA HIS A 52 11.22 13.38 -1.16
C HIS A 52 10.81 13.39 -2.62
N LEU A 53 9.75 12.66 -2.97
CA LEU A 53 9.19 12.63 -4.31
C LEU A 53 8.55 13.96 -4.70
N GLU A 54 7.80 14.62 -3.80
CA GLU A 54 7.29 15.98 -4.01
C GLU A 54 8.46 16.96 -4.27
N ARG A 55 9.49 16.93 -3.42
CA ARG A 55 10.70 17.76 -3.58
C ARG A 55 11.34 17.55 -4.96
N TRP A 56 11.49 16.29 -5.38
CA TRP A 56 12.09 15.95 -6.67
C TRP A 56 11.26 16.41 -7.86
N ILE A 57 9.93 16.20 -7.84
CA ILE A 57 9.03 16.61 -8.92
C ILE A 57 9.00 18.14 -9.05
N ASP A 58 9.03 18.87 -7.94
CA ASP A 58 9.06 20.33 -7.94
C ASP A 58 10.34 20.90 -8.52
N GLU A 59 11.47 20.27 -8.23
CA GLU A 59 12.78 20.67 -8.74
C GLU A 59 12.95 20.32 -10.22
N VAL A 60 12.70 19.07 -10.60
CA VAL A 60 13.01 18.53 -11.94
C VAL A 60 11.92 18.82 -12.96
N ARG A 61 10.66 18.97 -12.50
CA ARG A 61 9.48 19.21 -13.34
C ARG A 61 9.40 18.29 -14.57
N PRO A 62 9.34 16.97 -14.39
CA PRO A 62 9.38 16.00 -15.48
C PRO A 62 8.23 16.22 -16.48
N GLU A 63 8.49 15.98 -17.77
CA GLU A 63 7.45 16.06 -18.80
C GLU A 63 6.49 14.87 -18.72
N THR A 64 6.97 13.72 -18.28
CA THR A 64 6.17 12.50 -18.12
C THR A 64 6.49 11.86 -16.78
N ILE A 65 5.47 11.49 -16.03
CA ILE A 65 5.56 10.71 -14.80
C ILE A 65 4.90 9.36 -15.06
N ILE A 66 5.65 8.30 -14.82
CA ILE A 66 5.22 6.92 -14.93
C ILE A 66 5.21 6.34 -13.52
N VAL A 67 4.07 5.83 -13.07
CA VAL A 67 3.92 5.23 -11.73
C VAL A 67 3.64 3.74 -11.85
N GLU A 68 4.00 2.97 -10.82
CA GLU A 68 3.69 1.55 -10.76
C GLU A 68 2.18 1.28 -10.76
N GLY A 69 1.79 0.30 -11.57
CA GLY A 69 0.44 -0.24 -11.64
C GLY A 69 0.12 -0.71 -13.06
N PRO A 70 -0.84 -1.64 -13.24
CA PRO A 70 -1.25 -2.11 -14.56
C PRO A 70 -1.49 -0.98 -15.56
N ARG A 71 -0.94 -1.09 -16.77
CA ARG A 71 -1.06 -0.06 -17.83
C ARG A 71 -2.53 0.32 -18.12
N SER A 72 -3.47 -0.60 -17.96
CA SER A 72 -4.92 -0.37 -18.10
C SER A 72 -5.49 0.62 -17.09
N TYR A 73 -4.76 0.96 -16.02
CA TYR A 73 -5.21 1.89 -14.98
C TYR A 73 -5.09 3.35 -15.38
N ASP A 74 -4.50 3.66 -16.53
CA ASP A 74 -4.50 5.02 -17.12
C ASP A 74 -5.91 5.63 -17.16
N LYS A 75 -6.95 4.81 -17.39
CA LYS A 75 -8.36 5.25 -17.39
C LYS A 75 -8.85 5.82 -16.06
N TRP A 76 -8.22 5.44 -14.94
CA TRP A 76 -8.58 5.87 -13.59
C TRP A 76 -7.93 7.19 -13.17
N ILE A 77 -6.90 7.66 -13.88
CA ILE A 77 -6.15 8.87 -13.53
C ILE A 77 -7.07 10.08 -13.35
N ALA A 78 -8.05 10.29 -14.24
CA ALA A 78 -8.99 11.40 -14.13
C ALA A 78 -9.84 11.33 -12.85
N SER A 79 -10.29 10.13 -12.47
CA SER A 79 -11.08 9.91 -11.25
C SER A 79 -10.22 10.06 -9.99
N LEU A 80 -8.97 9.57 -10.00
CA LEU A 80 -7.99 9.76 -8.93
C LEU A 80 -7.59 11.23 -8.72
N LEU A 81 -7.73 12.07 -9.76
CA LEU A 81 -7.44 13.50 -9.73
C LEU A 81 -8.67 14.38 -9.49
N SER A 82 -9.84 13.78 -9.27
CA SER A 82 -11.07 14.49 -8.91
C SER A 82 -10.97 15.05 -7.50
N GLU A 83 -11.54 16.22 -7.27
CA GLU A 83 -11.65 16.83 -5.94
C GLU A 83 -12.58 16.04 -5.01
N GLU A 84 -13.50 15.25 -5.57
CA GLU A 84 -14.37 14.31 -4.84
C GLU A 84 -13.64 13.01 -4.43
N CYS A 85 -12.38 12.83 -4.86
CA CYS A 85 -11.60 11.64 -4.58
C CYS A 85 -10.64 11.87 -3.40
N ALA A 86 -10.97 11.31 -2.24
CA ALA A 86 -10.15 11.39 -1.02
C ALA A 86 -9.81 10.00 -0.49
N GLY A 87 -8.56 9.82 -0.04
CA GLY A 87 -8.07 8.53 0.43
C GLY A 87 -8.69 8.06 1.75
N PRO A 88 -8.65 6.75 2.03
CA PRO A 88 -8.10 5.69 1.19
C PRO A 88 -9.09 5.20 0.11
N VAL A 89 -8.60 4.95 -1.09
CA VAL A 89 -9.34 4.36 -2.23
C VAL A 89 -8.57 3.14 -2.74
N ALA A 90 -9.19 2.31 -3.57
CA ALA A 90 -8.47 1.20 -4.21
C ALA A 90 -8.95 0.99 -5.64
N ILE A 91 -8.07 0.50 -6.51
CA ILE A 91 -8.48 -0.09 -7.78
C ILE A 91 -8.67 -1.59 -7.54
N LEU A 92 -9.91 -2.06 -7.60
CA LEU A 92 -10.25 -3.48 -7.61
C LEU A 92 -9.97 -4.02 -9.01
N ALA A 93 -9.12 -5.04 -9.11
CA ALA A 93 -8.92 -5.84 -10.31
C ALA A 93 -9.62 -7.18 -10.18
N THR A 94 -10.20 -7.67 -11.26
CA THR A 94 -10.79 -9.01 -11.31
C THR A 94 -10.36 -9.73 -12.57
N TYR A 95 -10.19 -11.04 -12.45
CA TYR A 95 -9.93 -11.94 -13.56
C TYR A 95 -10.72 -13.23 -13.37
N ARG A 96 -11.31 -13.76 -14.44
CA ARG A 96 -12.01 -15.04 -14.47
C ARG A 96 -11.40 -15.91 -15.56
N GLU A 97 -11.11 -17.18 -15.25
CA GLU A 97 -10.37 -18.05 -16.18
C GLU A 97 -11.14 -18.42 -17.45
N SER A 98 -12.48 -18.43 -17.41
CA SER A 98 -13.35 -18.68 -18.55
C SER A 98 -14.72 -18.01 -18.35
N ASP A 99 -15.61 -18.04 -19.35
CA ASP A 99 -16.98 -17.51 -19.20
C ASP A 99 -17.95 -18.48 -18.50
N GLU A 100 -17.45 -19.65 -18.07
CA GLU A 100 -18.26 -20.63 -17.36
C GLU A 100 -18.70 -20.13 -15.98
N LEU A 101 -19.88 -20.55 -15.55
CA LEU A 101 -20.46 -20.11 -14.27
C LEU A 101 -19.58 -20.49 -13.07
N MET A 102 -18.92 -21.66 -13.14
CA MET A 102 -18.08 -22.23 -12.09
C MET A 102 -16.58 -21.94 -12.30
N ALA A 103 -16.24 -21.06 -13.24
CA ALA A 103 -14.85 -20.67 -13.46
C ALA A 103 -14.25 -20.04 -12.22
N THR A 104 -12.98 -20.36 -11.93
CA THR A 104 -12.21 -19.73 -10.86
C THR A 104 -12.14 -18.22 -11.09
N ARG A 105 -12.37 -17.46 -10.02
CA ARG A 105 -12.30 -15.99 -10.03
C ARG A 105 -11.16 -15.54 -9.13
N HIS A 106 -10.41 -14.60 -9.63
CA HIS A 106 -9.29 -13.95 -8.96
C HIS A 106 -9.60 -12.48 -8.82
N SER A 107 -9.18 -11.89 -7.70
CA SER A 107 -9.33 -10.47 -7.47
C SER A 107 -8.21 -9.92 -6.61
N ALA A 108 -7.80 -8.68 -6.89
CA ALA A 108 -6.78 -7.98 -6.11
C ALA A 108 -7.18 -6.53 -5.89
N PHE A 109 -6.74 -5.97 -4.78
CA PHE A 109 -6.90 -4.56 -4.47
C PHE A 109 -5.56 -3.85 -4.64
N PHE A 110 -5.59 -2.71 -5.31
CA PHE A 110 -4.47 -1.77 -5.43
C PHE A 110 -4.84 -0.51 -4.65
N PRO A 111 -4.68 -0.52 -3.31
CA PRO A 111 -5.08 0.61 -2.49
C PRO A 111 -4.12 1.77 -2.62
N LEU A 112 -4.67 2.97 -2.44
CA LEU A 112 -3.96 4.24 -2.42
C LEU A 112 -4.52 5.08 -1.27
N CYS A 113 -3.63 5.76 -0.55
CA CYS A 113 -3.97 6.75 0.46
C CYS A 113 -3.31 8.09 0.11
N ASP A 114 -3.67 9.16 0.81
CA ASP A 114 -3.21 10.51 0.44
C ASP A 114 -1.69 10.68 0.46
N TYR A 115 -0.99 9.81 1.19
CA TYR A 115 0.47 9.74 1.32
C TYR A 115 1.09 8.55 0.57
N SER A 116 0.33 7.85 -0.29
CA SER A 116 0.90 6.87 -1.23
C SER A 116 1.76 7.60 -2.26
N PRO A 117 3.07 7.30 -2.39
CA PRO A 117 3.96 8.02 -3.29
C PRO A 117 3.48 8.04 -4.76
N GLU A 118 2.82 6.98 -5.21
CA GLU A 118 2.24 6.86 -6.55
C GLU A 118 1.12 7.87 -6.76
N TRP A 119 0.22 8.03 -5.78
CA TRP A 119 -0.88 8.98 -5.88
C TRP A 119 -0.38 10.43 -5.71
N VAL A 120 0.61 10.64 -4.85
CA VAL A 120 1.33 11.91 -4.73
C VAL A 120 1.99 12.29 -6.05
N ALA A 121 2.66 11.35 -6.73
CA ALA A 121 3.26 11.58 -8.04
C ALA A 121 2.23 11.95 -9.11
N ILE A 122 1.07 11.29 -9.12
CA ILE A 122 -0.06 11.61 -10.01
C ILE A 122 -0.58 13.03 -9.73
N ARG A 123 -0.83 13.37 -8.45
CA ARG A 123 -1.34 14.69 -8.03
C ARG A 123 -0.34 15.80 -8.36
N GLN A 124 0.94 15.60 -8.07
CA GLN A 124 2.00 16.58 -8.34
C GLN A 124 2.29 16.69 -9.84
N GLY A 125 2.27 15.59 -10.58
CA GLY A 125 2.39 15.62 -12.03
C GLY A 125 1.27 16.41 -12.71
N LYS A 126 0.03 16.33 -12.21
CA LYS A 126 -1.08 17.20 -12.68
C LYS A 126 -0.75 18.69 -12.46
N SER A 127 -0.18 19.06 -11.30
CA SER A 127 0.11 20.46 -10.97
C SER A 127 1.17 21.08 -11.90
N ILE A 128 2.12 20.28 -12.38
CA ILE A 128 3.15 20.72 -13.33
C ILE A 128 2.79 20.49 -14.81
N GLY A 129 1.62 19.90 -15.10
CA GLY A 129 1.18 19.59 -16.45
C GLY A 129 1.91 18.40 -17.11
N ALA A 130 2.45 17.48 -16.31
CA ALA A 130 3.10 16.29 -16.81
C ALA A 130 2.10 15.31 -17.44
N ARG A 131 2.56 14.53 -18.41
CA ARG A 131 1.84 13.34 -18.86
C ARG A 131 1.94 12.27 -17.79
N LEU A 132 0.80 11.75 -17.35
CA LEU A 132 0.73 10.72 -16.31
C LEU A 132 0.42 9.36 -16.95
N ARG A 133 1.16 8.32 -16.56
CA ARG A 133 0.99 6.94 -17.04
C ARG A 133 1.18 5.93 -15.92
N PHE A 134 0.52 4.79 -16.01
CA PHE A 134 0.85 3.59 -15.27
C PHE A 134 1.78 2.67 -16.07
N ALA A 135 2.67 1.95 -15.38
CA ALA A 135 3.52 0.91 -15.96
C ALA A 135 3.67 -0.28 -15.02
N ASP A 136 3.07 -1.41 -15.42
CA ASP A 136 3.23 -2.74 -14.87
C ASP A 136 2.42 -3.73 -15.72
N MET A 137 2.60 -5.02 -15.45
CA MET A 137 1.81 -6.13 -15.97
C MET A 137 0.34 -6.04 -15.52
N GLU A 138 -0.57 -6.47 -16.40
CA GLU A 138 -1.99 -6.60 -16.06
C GLU A 138 -2.22 -7.67 -14.99
N PHE A 139 -3.24 -7.46 -14.15
CA PHE A 139 -3.54 -8.38 -13.05
C PHE A 139 -3.81 -9.82 -13.53
N ALA A 140 -4.55 -9.98 -14.62
CA ALA A 140 -4.84 -11.29 -15.18
C ALA A 140 -3.57 -12.03 -15.63
N ASP A 141 -2.62 -11.31 -16.23
CA ASP A 141 -1.35 -11.89 -16.65
C ASP A 141 -0.48 -12.28 -15.45
N LYS A 142 -0.47 -11.47 -14.38
CA LYS A 142 0.22 -11.85 -13.12
C LYS A 142 -0.30 -13.19 -12.58
N VAL A 143 -1.62 -13.37 -12.56
CA VAL A 143 -2.25 -14.64 -12.13
C VAL A 143 -1.83 -15.80 -13.05
N ARG A 144 -1.88 -15.60 -14.37
CA ARG A 144 -1.54 -16.64 -15.34
C ARG A 144 -0.07 -17.05 -15.28
N PHE A 145 0.86 -16.09 -15.13
CA PHE A 145 2.29 -16.40 -14.95
C PHE A 145 2.53 -17.28 -13.71
N GLN A 146 1.91 -16.93 -12.57
CA GLN A 146 2.04 -17.71 -11.34
C GLN A 146 1.44 -19.13 -11.48
N GLN A 147 0.33 -19.27 -12.22
CA GLN A 147 -0.27 -20.58 -12.51
C GLN A 147 0.62 -21.44 -13.42
N HIS A 148 1.21 -20.85 -14.45
CA HIS A 148 2.14 -21.52 -15.36
C HIS A 148 3.38 -22.03 -14.61
N ALA A 149 4.01 -21.18 -13.79
CA ALA A 149 5.18 -21.57 -12.99
C ALA A 149 4.88 -22.76 -12.06
N ARG A 150 3.69 -22.80 -11.45
CA ARG A 150 3.26 -23.91 -10.56
C ARG A 150 3.00 -25.22 -11.29
N ALA A 151 2.46 -25.15 -12.51
CA ALA A 151 2.19 -26.35 -13.31
C ALA A 151 3.49 -27.10 -13.65
N GLU A 152 4.61 -26.38 -13.69
CA GLU A 152 5.94 -26.95 -13.92
C GLU A 152 6.59 -27.53 -12.65
N GLU A 153 6.13 -27.17 -11.44
CA GLU A 153 6.75 -27.54 -10.16
C GLU A 153 6.11 -28.75 -9.42
N GLU A 154 5.11 -29.45 -9.99
CA GLU A 154 4.52 -30.71 -9.46
C GLU A 154 4.24 -30.74 -7.92
N GLN A 155 3.84 -29.63 -7.29
CA GLN A 155 3.37 -29.62 -5.89
C GLN A 155 1.93 -29.11 -5.75
N PRO A 156 0.95 -30.01 -5.55
CA PRO A 156 -0.44 -29.63 -5.28
C PRO A 156 -0.64 -29.44 -3.77
N GLY A 157 -1.00 -28.24 -3.31
CA GLY A 157 -1.47 -28.12 -1.92
C GLY A 157 -1.43 -26.78 -1.19
N THR A 158 -1.36 -25.63 -1.85
CA THR A 158 -1.54 -24.34 -1.15
C THR A 158 -2.41 -23.39 -1.96
N THR A 159 -3.65 -23.24 -1.52
CA THR A 159 -4.57 -22.16 -1.91
C THR A 159 -3.89 -20.85 -1.56
N LEU A 160 -3.28 -20.21 -2.56
CA LEU A 160 -2.43 -19.04 -2.35
C LEU A 160 -3.32 -17.82 -2.17
N GLY A 161 -3.34 -17.26 -0.96
CA GLY A 161 -3.63 -15.85 -0.80
C GLY A 161 -2.59 -15.09 -1.61
N LEU A 162 -3.02 -14.57 -2.77
CA LEU A 162 -2.28 -13.80 -3.76
C LEU A 162 -1.11 -13.02 -3.13
N LEU A 163 0.12 -13.54 -3.30
CA LEU A 163 1.38 -12.86 -2.99
C LEU A 163 1.67 -11.85 -4.11
N LEU A 164 0.84 -10.81 -4.21
CA LEU A 164 1.00 -9.72 -5.20
C LEU A 164 1.76 -8.52 -4.63
N GLY A 165 2.50 -8.71 -3.53
CA GLY A 165 3.20 -7.64 -2.86
C GLY A 165 4.69 -7.73 -3.05
N ASP A 166 5.27 -6.77 -3.78
CA ASP A 166 6.72 -6.55 -3.91
C ASP A 166 7.43 -6.38 -2.56
N GLU A 167 6.67 -5.94 -1.57
CA GLU A 167 7.13 -5.85 -0.19
C GLU A 167 7.44 -7.22 0.42
N SER A 168 6.91 -8.33 -0.11
CA SER A 168 7.26 -9.68 0.34
C SER A 168 8.74 -9.97 0.11
N HIS A 169 9.31 -9.53 -1.02
CA HIS A 169 10.75 -9.69 -1.27
C HIS A 169 11.58 -8.90 -0.26
N LEU A 170 11.16 -7.68 0.06
CA LEU A 170 11.85 -6.88 1.07
C LEU A 170 11.70 -7.48 2.48
N ARG A 171 10.48 -7.86 2.86
CA ARG A 171 10.12 -8.36 4.20
C ARG A 171 10.75 -9.72 4.51
N TYR A 172 10.84 -10.62 3.53
CA TYR A 172 11.36 -11.98 3.73
C TYR A 172 12.82 -12.15 3.29
N SER A 173 13.48 -11.09 2.82
CA SER A 173 14.89 -11.10 2.48
C SER A 173 15.77 -11.49 3.68
N GLN A 174 16.71 -12.41 3.45
CA GLN A 174 17.70 -12.80 4.46
C GLN A 174 18.57 -11.60 4.89
N PHE A 175 18.96 -10.76 3.95
CA PHE A 175 19.73 -9.54 4.21
C PHE A 175 18.98 -8.60 5.15
N ILE A 176 17.69 -8.35 4.88
CA ILE A 176 16.87 -7.46 5.69
C ILE A 176 16.63 -8.02 7.08
N ASN A 177 16.34 -9.32 7.20
CA ASN A 177 16.17 -9.97 8.50
C ASN A 177 17.44 -9.90 9.38
N GLU A 178 18.62 -10.06 8.77
CA GLU A 178 19.88 -9.88 9.50
C GLU A 178 20.12 -8.40 9.85
N LEU A 179 19.73 -7.46 9.00
CA LEU A 179 19.80 -6.03 9.30
C LEU A 179 18.89 -5.65 10.46
N VAL A 180 17.65 -6.17 10.51
CA VAL A 180 16.72 -6.02 11.64
C VAL A 180 17.40 -6.46 12.94
N ARG A 181 18.01 -7.65 12.94
CA ARG A 181 18.69 -8.21 14.11
C ARG A 181 19.89 -7.36 14.55
N ARG A 182 20.71 -6.89 13.61
CA ARG A 182 21.91 -6.08 13.92
C ARG A 182 21.58 -4.67 14.40
N MET A 183 20.51 -4.08 13.87
CA MET A 183 20.04 -2.76 14.28
C MET A 183 19.20 -2.80 15.56
N GLY A 184 18.94 -4.00 16.12
CA GLY A 184 18.13 -4.15 17.32
C GLY A 184 16.65 -3.79 17.12
N CYS A 185 16.16 -3.85 15.89
CA CYS A 185 14.75 -3.64 15.56
C CYS A 185 13.96 -4.94 15.78
N ARG A 186 12.67 -4.83 16.11
CA ARG A 186 11.75 -5.96 16.32
C ARG A 186 11.37 -6.64 15.01
N ASP A 187 11.14 -5.86 13.97
CA ASP A 187 10.62 -6.32 12.69
C ASP A 187 11.02 -5.39 11.53
N PHE A 188 10.59 -5.79 10.33
CA PHE A 188 10.76 -5.05 9.08
C PHE A 188 10.22 -3.62 9.14
N ASP A 189 9.05 -3.42 9.75
CA ASP A 189 8.37 -2.12 9.79
C ASP A 189 9.09 -1.15 10.72
N GLU A 190 9.59 -1.62 11.88
CA GLU A 190 10.42 -0.83 12.77
C GLU A 190 11.74 -0.43 12.13
N LEU A 191 12.38 -1.37 11.41
CA LEU A 191 13.61 -1.07 10.69
C LEU A 191 13.38 0.02 9.64
N TRP A 192 12.26 -0.05 8.91
CA TRP A 192 11.89 0.99 7.96
C TRP A 192 11.66 2.35 8.63
N ASP A 193 10.89 2.38 9.72
CA ASP A 193 10.64 3.62 10.47
C ASP A 193 11.95 4.23 10.99
N HIS A 194 12.88 3.39 11.47
CA HIS A 194 14.18 3.80 11.96
C HIS A 194 15.07 4.39 10.85
N LEU A 195 15.15 3.72 9.69
CA LEU A 195 16.05 4.11 8.60
C LEU A 195 15.52 5.28 7.76
N PHE A 196 14.21 5.32 7.51
CA PHE A 196 13.61 6.19 6.49
C PHE A 196 12.61 7.19 7.08
N GLU A 197 11.54 6.74 7.74
CA GLU A 197 10.48 7.65 8.21
C GLU A 197 10.97 8.66 9.24
N SER A 198 11.75 8.21 10.22
CA SER A 198 12.24 9.07 11.30
C SER A 198 13.30 10.07 10.85
N ARG A 199 13.94 9.85 9.69
CA ARG A 199 15.11 10.60 9.20
C ARG A 199 14.83 11.40 7.92
N ALA A 200 13.62 11.32 7.36
CA ALA A 200 13.26 11.95 6.09
C ALA A 200 13.55 13.47 6.04
N GLU A 201 13.40 14.17 7.15
CA GLU A 201 13.68 15.63 7.22
C GLU A 201 15.18 15.96 7.30
N GLU A 202 16.02 15.01 7.71
CA GLU A 202 17.46 15.20 7.88
C GLU A 202 18.25 14.83 6.62
N MET A 203 17.66 14.07 5.71
CA MET A 203 18.28 13.60 4.48
C MET A 203 18.01 14.56 3.33
N THR A 204 18.99 14.70 2.44
CA THR A 204 18.72 15.22 1.09
C THR A 204 17.96 14.17 0.27
N THR A 205 17.28 14.60 -0.80
CA THR A 205 16.60 13.66 -1.71
C THR A 205 17.56 12.67 -2.35
N GLY A 206 18.77 13.10 -2.71
CA GLY A 206 19.81 12.22 -3.25
C GLY A 206 20.23 11.14 -2.27
N GLU A 207 20.55 11.52 -1.02
CA GLU A 207 20.90 10.57 0.05
C GLU A 207 19.76 9.57 0.33
N PHE A 208 18.51 10.04 0.34
CA PHE A 208 17.35 9.18 0.54
C PHE A 208 17.22 8.14 -0.57
N VAL A 209 17.26 8.58 -1.83
CA VAL A 209 17.16 7.71 -3.01
C VAL A 209 18.32 6.72 -3.08
N GLY A 210 19.56 7.18 -2.89
CA GLY A 210 20.74 6.32 -2.91
C GLY A 210 20.74 5.27 -1.79
N THR A 211 20.28 5.65 -0.59
CA THR A 211 20.15 4.72 0.54
C THR A 211 19.05 3.69 0.30
N LEU A 212 17.88 4.12 -0.19
CA LEU A 212 16.76 3.22 -0.48
C LEU A 212 17.07 2.27 -1.63
N ALA A 213 17.70 2.75 -2.70
CA ALA A 213 18.17 1.89 -3.78
C ALA A 213 19.18 0.85 -3.30
N THR A 214 20.15 1.25 -2.47
CA THR A 214 21.11 0.31 -1.85
C THR A 214 20.40 -0.74 -0.99
N TYR A 215 19.41 -0.32 -0.19
CA TYR A 215 18.59 -1.21 0.63
C TYR A 215 17.85 -2.26 -0.23
N CYS A 216 17.22 -1.83 -1.32
CA CYS A 216 16.48 -2.72 -2.22
C CYS A 216 17.39 -3.62 -3.05
N ASP A 217 18.52 -3.10 -3.53
CA ASP A 217 19.52 -3.85 -4.32
C ASP A 217 20.17 -4.97 -3.49
N LEU A 218 20.54 -4.70 -2.24
CA LEU A 218 21.06 -5.72 -1.32
C LEU A 218 19.99 -6.75 -0.94
N SER A 219 18.74 -6.32 -0.77
CA SER A 219 17.62 -7.24 -0.56
C SER A 219 17.40 -8.14 -1.78
N ARG A 220 17.47 -7.58 -2.99
CA ARG A 220 17.36 -8.33 -4.25
C ARG A 220 18.49 -9.33 -4.43
N ALA A 221 19.71 -8.97 -4.06
CA ALA A 221 20.87 -9.86 -4.12
C ALA A 221 20.76 -11.09 -3.19
N SER A 222 19.82 -11.09 -2.23
CA SER A 222 19.54 -12.24 -1.37
C SER A 222 18.47 -13.20 -1.91
N HIS A 223 18.05 -13.05 -3.16
CA HIS A 223 17.07 -13.91 -3.83
C HIS A 223 17.73 -14.64 -5.00
N GLU A 224 17.35 -15.90 -5.20
CA GLU A 224 17.81 -16.68 -6.35
C GLU A 224 17.07 -16.24 -7.62
N PRO A 225 17.73 -16.17 -8.79
CA PRO A 225 17.10 -15.77 -10.05
C PRO A 225 15.82 -16.54 -10.39
N GLU A 226 15.79 -17.84 -10.09
CA GLU A 226 14.66 -18.74 -10.34
C GLU A 226 13.42 -18.35 -9.50
N GLN A 227 13.62 -17.80 -8.29
CA GLN A 227 12.53 -17.32 -7.45
C GLN A 227 11.85 -16.09 -8.09
N LEU A 228 12.66 -15.18 -8.64
CA LEU A 228 12.18 -13.95 -9.30
C LEU A 228 11.53 -14.22 -10.68
N GLU A 229 11.82 -15.37 -11.27
CA GLU A 229 11.14 -15.84 -12.48
C GLU A 229 9.77 -16.43 -12.16
N SER A 230 9.66 -17.23 -11.10
CA SER A 230 8.41 -17.94 -10.75
C SER A 230 7.30 -17.04 -10.20
N ASP A 231 7.64 -15.90 -9.58
CA ASP A 231 6.67 -14.91 -9.08
C ASP A 231 6.29 -13.82 -10.10
N ALA A 232 6.79 -13.93 -11.33
CA ALA A 232 6.63 -12.99 -12.44
C ALA A 232 7.37 -11.65 -12.30
N THR A 233 8.30 -11.48 -11.36
CA THR A 233 9.05 -10.22 -11.19
C THR A 233 9.79 -9.78 -12.45
N HIS A 234 10.60 -10.65 -13.05
CA HIS A 234 11.32 -10.30 -14.30
C HIS A 234 10.36 -9.95 -15.45
N ALA A 235 9.22 -10.63 -15.51
CA ALA A 235 8.20 -10.37 -16.52
C ALA A 235 7.51 -9.01 -16.33
N ARG A 236 7.24 -8.62 -15.08
CA ARG A 236 6.74 -7.28 -14.73
C ARG A 236 7.75 -6.20 -15.10
N GLU A 237 9.02 -6.38 -14.74
CA GLU A 237 10.09 -5.42 -15.02
C GLU A 237 10.34 -5.23 -16.52
N ALA A 238 10.23 -6.31 -17.31
CA ALA A 238 10.32 -6.24 -18.77
C ALA A 238 9.18 -5.39 -19.36
N ILE A 239 7.96 -5.56 -18.85
CA ILE A 239 6.79 -4.75 -19.24
C ILE A 239 6.97 -3.28 -18.81
N MET A 240 7.43 -3.03 -17.58
CA MET A 240 7.71 -1.68 -17.10
C MET A 240 8.75 -0.99 -18.01
N ALA A 241 9.84 -1.68 -18.34
CA ALA A 241 10.89 -1.18 -19.23
C ALA A 241 10.36 -0.89 -20.65
N GLU A 242 9.48 -1.75 -21.19
CA GLU A 242 8.82 -1.53 -22.49
C GLU A 242 8.03 -0.22 -22.52
N VAL A 243 7.22 0.05 -21.48
CA VAL A 243 6.43 1.28 -21.36
C VAL A 243 7.34 2.51 -21.31
N ILE A 244 8.41 2.45 -20.51
CA ILE A 244 9.40 3.54 -20.38
C ILE A 244 10.09 3.81 -21.73
N GLN A 245 10.52 2.75 -22.43
CA GLN A 245 11.13 2.85 -23.76
C GLN A 245 10.14 3.43 -24.79
N GLY A 246 8.85 3.10 -24.71
CA GLY A 246 7.80 3.66 -25.54
C GLY A 246 7.64 5.18 -25.35
N GLU A 247 7.61 5.64 -24.11
CA GLU A 247 7.53 7.07 -23.79
C GLU A 247 8.81 7.83 -24.20
N LEU A 248 9.99 7.21 -24.04
CA LEU A 248 11.25 7.75 -24.57
C LEU A 248 11.22 7.95 -26.09
N LYS A 249 10.74 6.94 -26.84
CA LYS A 249 10.58 7.02 -28.30
C LYS A 249 9.61 8.13 -28.67
N ARG A 250 8.49 8.27 -27.95
CA ARG A 250 7.51 9.35 -28.16
C ARG A 250 8.15 10.73 -27.95
N LEU A 251 8.91 10.93 -26.88
CA LEU A 251 9.58 12.21 -26.61
C LEU A 251 10.60 12.57 -27.69
N LYS A 252 11.44 11.61 -28.09
CA LYS A 252 12.39 11.76 -29.20
C LYS A 252 11.68 12.13 -30.51
N SER A 253 10.56 11.47 -30.84
CA SER A 253 9.79 11.76 -32.06
C SER A 253 9.22 13.18 -32.12
N LYS A 254 8.95 13.81 -30.96
CA LYS A 254 8.49 15.19 -30.85
C LYS A 254 9.64 16.22 -30.86
N GLY A 255 10.88 15.79 -31.06
CA GLY A 255 12.07 16.65 -30.96
C GLY A 255 12.32 17.19 -29.54
N ARG A 256 11.65 16.62 -28.52
CA ARG A 256 11.76 17.07 -27.14
C ARG A 256 12.86 16.29 -26.43
N ARG A 257 13.65 17.01 -25.62
CA ARG A 257 14.57 16.45 -24.62
C ARG A 257 13.91 16.31 -23.25
N GLY A 258 12.58 16.14 -23.21
CA GLY A 258 11.83 16.07 -21.96
C GLY A 258 12.31 14.92 -21.08
N SER A 259 12.31 15.13 -19.76
CA SER A 259 12.66 14.13 -18.76
C SER A 259 11.45 13.26 -18.42
N ILE A 260 11.71 11.96 -18.20
CA ILE A 260 10.75 11.00 -17.66
C ILE A 260 11.12 10.73 -16.20
N LEU A 261 10.14 10.78 -15.32
CA LEU A 261 10.26 10.26 -13.95
C LEU A 261 9.51 8.94 -13.85
N VAL A 262 10.18 7.90 -13.36
CA VAL A 262 9.62 6.57 -13.10
C VAL A 262 9.53 6.39 -11.60
N VAL A 263 8.34 6.10 -11.07
CA VAL A 263 8.08 5.89 -9.64
C VAL A 263 7.57 4.47 -9.44
N THR A 264 8.42 3.62 -8.89
CA THR A 264 8.13 2.19 -8.70
C THR A 264 8.64 1.70 -7.36
N GLY A 265 8.12 0.58 -6.87
CA GLY A 265 8.67 -0.14 -5.73
C GLY A 265 10.17 -0.27 -5.86
N GLY A 266 10.90 -0.01 -4.77
CA GLY A 266 12.37 0.03 -4.81
C GLY A 266 13.00 -1.27 -5.31
N PHE A 267 12.32 -2.40 -5.10
CA PHE A 267 12.74 -3.72 -5.58
C PHE A 267 12.82 -3.83 -7.11
N HIS A 268 11.85 -3.27 -7.84
CA HIS A 268 11.84 -3.19 -9.31
C HIS A 268 12.77 -2.08 -9.80
N THR A 269 12.76 -0.95 -9.10
CA THR A 269 13.47 0.28 -9.50
C THR A 269 14.94 0.03 -9.78
N VAL A 270 15.61 -0.80 -8.97
CA VAL A 270 17.04 -1.11 -9.13
C VAL A 270 17.35 -1.94 -10.40
N ALA A 271 16.37 -2.62 -10.99
CA ALA A 271 16.55 -3.37 -12.24
C ALA A 271 16.28 -2.52 -13.50
N LEU A 272 15.36 -1.54 -13.41
CA LEU A 272 14.84 -0.82 -14.58
C LEU A 272 15.89 -0.04 -15.39
N PRO A 273 16.87 0.69 -14.80
CA PRO A 273 17.89 1.40 -15.58
C PRO A 273 18.66 0.48 -16.54
N PHE A 274 18.91 -0.77 -16.15
CA PHE A 274 19.62 -1.74 -16.97
C PHE A 274 18.73 -2.30 -18.08
N LEU A 275 17.47 -2.60 -17.77
CA LEU A 275 16.50 -3.13 -18.73
C LEU A 275 16.12 -2.10 -19.80
N VAL A 276 15.92 -0.84 -19.41
CA VAL A 276 15.59 0.25 -20.35
C VAL A 276 16.74 0.51 -21.32
N ASN A 277 17.99 0.35 -20.88
CA ASN A 277 19.18 0.52 -21.72
C ASN A 277 19.59 -0.75 -22.51
N ALA A 278 18.96 -1.90 -22.25
CA ALA A 278 19.24 -3.13 -22.97
C ALA A 278 18.75 -3.04 -24.43
N LYS A 279 19.53 -3.56 -25.38
CA LYS A 279 19.18 -3.57 -26.82
C LYS A 279 17.95 -4.45 -27.13
N GLN A 280 17.72 -5.47 -26.31
CA GLN A 280 16.55 -6.34 -26.30
C GLN A 280 16.34 -6.75 -24.86
N ALA A 281 15.27 -6.25 -24.23
CA ALA A 281 14.74 -6.89 -23.04
C ALA A 281 14.12 -8.22 -23.49
N ALA A 282 14.39 -9.31 -22.77
CA ALA A 282 13.66 -10.55 -22.98
C ALA A 282 12.20 -10.29 -22.58
N ILE A 283 11.36 -10.04 -23.58
CA ILE A 283 9.92 -10.02 -23.36
C ILE A 283 9.55 -11.46 -22.99
N PRO A 284 8.83 -11.68 -21.89
CA PRO A 284 8.30 -13.00 -21.56
C PRO A 284 7.62 -13.60 -22.79
N ALA A 285 7.67 -14.93 -22.94
CA ALA A 285 6.92 -15.60 -24.00
C ALA A 285 5.48 -15.07 -24.01
N GLU A 286 5.00 -14.59 -25.17
CA GLU A 286 3.68 -13.98 -25.27
C GLU A 286 2.63 -14.96 -24.74
N LEU A 287 2.02 -14.61 -23.61
CA LEU A 287 0.84 -15.32 -23.14
C LEU A 287 -0.27 -15.15 -24.20
N PRO A 288 -1.07 -16.19 -24.47
CA PRO A 288 -2.22 -16.07 -25.37
C PRO A 288 -3.09 -14.86 -25.01
N GLU A 289 -3.59 -14.16 -26.03
CA GLU A 289 -4.45 -13.00 -25.86
C GLU A 289 -5.70 -13.36 -25.03
N LEU A 290 -5.96 -12.57 -24.00
CA LEU A 290 -7.11 -12.73 -23.11
C LEU A 290 -8.34 -12.05 -23.69
N ASP A 291 -9.50 -12.71 -23.60
CA ASP A 291 -10.78 -12.05 -23.85
C ASP A 291 -10.96 -10.90 -22.83
N PRO A 292 -11.10 -9.64 -23.27
CA PRO A 292 -11.28 -8.50 -22.38
C PRO A 292 -12.45 -8.66 -21.40
N ASN A 293 -13.50 -9.42 -21.76
CA ASN A 293 -14.67 -9.67 -20.92
C ASN A 293 -14.37 -10.53 -19.68
N LEU A 294 -13.23 -11.22 -19.67
CA LEU A 294 -12.76 -12.00 -18.53
C LEU A 294 -12.01 -11.16 -17.49
N THR A 295 -11.75 -9.89 -17.82
CA THR A 295 -10.99 -8.98 -16.97
C THR A 295 -11.84 -7.76 -16.60
N GLY A 296 -11.57 -7.19 -15.44
CA GLY A 296 -12.25 -5.99 -14.98
C GLY A 296 -11.39 -5.18 -14.04
N SER A 297 -11.58 -3.87 -14.05
CA SER A 297 -11.07 -3.01 -12.99
C SER A 297 -12.06 -1.92 -12.65
N TRP A 298 -12.12 -1.50 -11.39
CA TRP A 298 -12.99 -0.45 -10.87
C TRP A 298 -12.29 0.32 -9.76
N LEU A 299 -12.41 1.66 -9.78
CA LEU A 299 -12.06 2.48 -8.62
C LEU A 299 -13.16 2.34 -7.56
N ILE A 300 -12.78 1.95 -6.34
CA ILE A 300 -13.69 1.72 -5.22
C ILE A 300 -13.25 2.51 -3.99
N ARG A 301 -14.21 2.78 -3.10
CA ARG A 301 -13.90 3.26 -1.75
C ARG A 301 -13.14 2.18 -0.98
N TYR A 302 -12.24 2.61 -0.12
CA TYR A 302 -11.49 1.75 0.79
C TYR A 302 -11.53 2.37 2.20
N SER A 303 -11.02 1.66 3.19
CA SER A 303 -10.87 2.17 4.55
C SER A 303 -9.47 1.93 5.10
N TYR A 304 -9.11 2.67 6.15
CA TYR A 304 -7.87 2.44 6.87
C TYR A 304 -7.81 1.05 7.50
N ASP A 305 -8.94 0.53 8.00
CA ASP A 305 -9.02 -0.86 8.47
C ASP A 305 -8.63 -1.87 7.39
N GLN A 306 -9.03 -1.64 6.13
CA GLN A 306 -8.68 -2.52 5.01
C GLN A 306 -7.25 -2.29 4.49
N LEU A 307 -6.69 -1.10 4.70
CA LEU A 307 -5.31 -0.74 4.32
C LEU A 307 -4.29 -1.24 5.34
N ASP A 308 -4.68 -1.46 6.59
CA ASP A 308 -3.78 -1.91 7.65
C ASP A 308 -3.21 -3.30 7.33
N ALA A 309 -1.89 -3.41 7.30
CA ALA A 309 -1.21 -4.67 7.06
C ALA A 309 -1.53 -5.74 8.11
N LEU A 310 -1.83 -5.31 9.34
CA LEU A 310 -2.26 -6.21 10.41
C LEU A 310 -3.66 -6.80 10.17
N ALA A 311 -4.47 -6.19 9.31
CA ALA A 311 -5.77 -6.69 8.88
C ALA A 311 -5.68 -7.61 7.64
N GLY A 312 -4.49 -7.82 7.10
CA GLY A 312 -4.22 -8.79 6.03
C GLY A 312 -3.75 -8.19 4.70
N TYR A 313 -3.62 -6.85 4.58
CA TYR A 313 -3.05 -6.24 3.38
C TYR A 313 -1.51 -6.37 3.37
N ARG A 314 -0.98 -7.22 2.49
CA ARG A 314 0.43 -7.66 2.58
C ARG A 314 1.47 -6.67 2.05
N SER A 315 1.05 -5.64 1.32
CA SER A 315 1.93 -4.66 0.67
C SER A 315 1.85 -3.25 1.27
N GLY A 316 1.30 -3.13 2.49
CA GLY A 316 1.07 -1.85 3.15
C GLY A 316 1.85 -1.68 4.44
N MET A 317 1.89 -0.44 4.91
CA MET A 317 2.42 -0.12 6.23
C MET A 317 1.36 -0.42 7.31
N PRO A 318 1.74 -0.97 8.48
CA PRO A 318 0.80 -1.24 9.57
C PRO A 318 0.29 0.06 10.18
N ASN A 319 -0.91 0.09 10.76
CA ASN A 319 -1.41 1.27 11.46
C ASN A 319 -1.41 2.58 10.61
N PRO A 320 -2.20 2.63 9.53
CA PRO A 320 -2.22 3.76 8.59
C PRO A 320 -2.56 5.12 9.23
N GLY A 321 -3.37 5.15 10.29
CA GLY A 321 -3.66 6.37 11.06
C GLY A 321 -2.42 7.05 11.66
N PHE A 322 -1.39 6.29 12.05
CA PHE A 322 -0.10 6.86 12.48
C PHE A 322 0.59 7.60 11.33
N TYR A 323 0.66 6.96 10.15
CA TYR A 323 1.34 7.53 8.98
C TYR A 323 0.56 8.69 8.35
N ASP A 324 -0.79 8.67 8.42
CA ASP A 324 -1.61 9.84 8.10
C ASP A 324 -1.27 11.01 9.05
N ALA A 325 -1.18 10.78 10.36
CA ALA A 325 -0.78 11.84 11.29
C ALA A 325 0.62 12.40 10.99
N LEU A 326 1.58 11.54 10.62
CA LEU A 326 2.92 11.96 10.18
C LEU A 326 2.86 12.79 8.89
N TRP A 327 2.09 12.33 7.90
CA TRP A 327 1.88 13.04 6.64
C TRP A 327 1.24 14.42 6.86
N GLN A 328 0.14 14.49 7.60
CA GLN A 328 -0.53 15.76 7.90
C GLN A 328 0.40 16.72 8.65
N ALA A 329 1.17 16.23 9.63
CA ALA A 329 2.16 17.06 10.33
C ALA A 329 3.24 17.61 9.39
N GLY A 330 3.66 16.82 8.40
CA GLY A 330 4.57 17.23 7.33
C GLY A 330 4.03 18.37 6.47
N ARG A 331 2.71 18.41 6.25
CA ARG A 331 2.00 19.43 5.47
C ARG A 331 1.68 20.69 6.27
N GLU A 332 1.35 20.53 7.55
CA GLU A 332 0.93 21.64 8.44
C GLU A 332 2.12 22.43 8.97
N PHE A 333 3.23 21.76 9.30
CA PHE A 333 4.36 22.38 10.00
C PHE A 333 5.65 22.30 9.18
N THR A 334 6.51 23.30 9.34
CA THR A 334 7.86 23.29 8.75
C THR A 334 8.92 22.85 9.77
N SER A 335 8.74 23.19 11.04
CA SER A 335 9.69 22.86 12.10
C SER A 335 9.60 21.40 12.54
N ILE A 336 10.75 20.72 12.68
CA ILE A 336 10.84 19.38 13.27
C ILE A 336 10.22 19.37 14.68
N ALA A 337 10.39 20.43 15.47
CA ALA A 337 9.84 20.50 16.83
C ALA A 337 8.30 20.50 16.84
N GLU A 338 7.67 21.18 15.88
CA GLU A 338 6.21 21.21 15.74
C GLU A 338 5.69 19.86 15.24
N LYS A 339 6.39 19.22 14.29
CA LYS A 339 6.08 17.85 13.83
C LYS A 339 6.16 16.84 14.98
N ARG A 340 7.20 16.90 15.81
CA ARG A 340 7.32 16.10 17.05
C ARG A 340 6.12 16.31 17.97
N SER A 341 5.71 17.57 18.17
CA SER A 341 4.54 17.91 18.98
C SER A 341 3.25 17.33 18.38
N ALA A 342 3.10 17.38 17.05
CA ALA A 342 1.95 16.82 16.35
C ALA A 342 1.82 15.30 16.55
N ILE A 343 2.92 14.55 16.43
CA ILE A 343 2.94 13.11 16.73
C ILE A 343 2.62 12.86 18.21
N ALA A 344 3.16 13.66 19.13
CA ALA A 344 2.86 13.53 20.55
C ALA A 344 1.37 13.76 20.89
N ARG A 345 0.59 14.46 20.05
CA ARG A 345 -0.87 14.60 20.23
C ARG A 345 -1.62 13.27 20.12
N LEU A 346 -1.05 12.26 19.46
CA LEU A 346 -1.65 10.92 19.42
C LEU A 346 -1.74 10.31 20.84
N ILE A 347 -0.74 10.54 21.70
CA ILE A 347 -0.79 10.12 23.12
C ILE A 347 -1.99 10.76 23.83
N THR A 348 -2.21 12.06 23.61
CA THR A 348 -3.36 12.75 24.23
C THR A 348 -4.70 12.25 23.69
N THR A 349 -4.74 11.84 22.42
CA THR A 349 -5.93 11.23 21.79
C THR A 349 -6.23 9.88 22.42
N ILE A 350 -5.21 9.03 22.59
CA ILE A 350 -5.30 7.74 23.29
C ILE A 350 -5.79 7.96 24.72
N ALA A 351 -5.15 8.86 25.47
CA ALA A 351 -5.53 9.18 26.85
C ALA A 351 -6.98 9.65 26.95
N ARG A 352 -7.44 10.48 26.03
CA ARG A 352 -8.83 10.95 26.01
C ARG A 352 -9.82 9.82 25.72
N GLN A 353 -9.49 8.88 24.83
CA GLN A 353 -10.38 7.75 24.53
C GLN A 353 -10.51 6.76 25.70
N THR A 354 -9.56 6.76 26.65
CA THR A 354 -9.74 6.00 27.91
C THR A 354 -10.80 6.61 28.84
N ARG A 355 -11.04 7.94 28.77
CA ARG A 355 -11.90 8.73 29.67
C ARG A 355 -13.42 8.61 29.42
N GLY A 356 -13.87 7.48 28.91
CA GLY A 356 -15.29 7.20 28.66
C GLY A 356 -15.70 5.75 28.90
N GLN A 357 -14.81 4.94 29.48
CA GLN A 357 -15.02 3.51 29.68
C GLN A 357 -15.36 3.24 31.16
N THR A 358 -14.38 3.36 32.05
CA THR A 358 -14.54 3.25 33.52
C THR A 358 -13.40 3.97 34.24
N ILE A 359 -13.67 4.62 35.37
CA ILE A 359 -12.70 5.40 36.18
C ILE A 359 -11.42 4.61 36.50
N ALA A 360 -11.53 3.29 36.74
CA ALA A 360 -10.39 2.42 37.06
C ALA A 360 -9.39 2.21 35.91
N HIS A 361 -9.73 2.60 34.68
CA HIS A 361 -8.93 2.39 33.48
C HIS A 361 -8.62 3.71 32.74
N GLU A 362 -8.90 4.85 33.36
CA GLU A 362 -8.60 6.16 32.78
C GLU A 362 -7.12 6.50 32.89
N ALA A 363 -6.56 6.98 31.79
CA ALA A 363 -5.23 7.56 31.79
C ALA A 363 -5.28 8.98 32.39
N SER A 364 -4.47 9.21 33.41
CA SER A 364 -4.39 10.51 34.08
C SER A 364 -3.66 11.55 33.22
N VAL A 365 -3.79 12.83 33.59
CA VAL A 365 -2.95 13.89 32.99
C VAL A 365 -1.47 13.64 33.27
N SER A 366 -1.14 13.12 34.47
CA SER A 366 0.23 12.75 34.81
C SER A 366 0.76 11.64 33.92
N ASP A 367 -0.06 10.62 33.63
CA ASP A 367 0.31 9.50 32.74
C ASP A 367 0.59 10.03 31.34
N SER A 368 -0.22 10.98 30.87
CA SER A 368 -0.07 11.61 29.55
C SER A 368 1.22 12.44 29.46
N ILE A 369 1.55 13.22 30.51
CA ILE A 369 2.79 14.00 30.57
C ILE A 369 4.00 13.06 30.58
N ALA A 370 3.97 12.01 31.42
CA ALA A 370 5.03 11.02 31.50
C ALA A 370 5.22 10.29 30.15
N ALA A 371 4.14 9.90 29.49
CA ALA A 371 4.18 9.26 28.17
C ALA A 371 4.79 10.18 27.11
N VAL A 372 4.44 11.47 27.08
CA VAL A 372 5.05 12.41 26.12
C VAL A 372 6.54 12.62 26.40
N GLN A 373 6.95 12.73 27.67
CA GLN A 373 8.37 12.81 28.03
C GLN A 373 9.12 11.54 27.64
N MET A 374 8.54 10.36 27.92
CA MET A 374 9.10 9.07 27.56
C MET A 374 9.25 8.94 26.04
N LEU A 375 8.25 9.33 25.26
CA LEU A 375 8.29 9.37 23.80
C LEU A 375 9.50 10.17 23.28
N GLN A 376 9.68 11.39 23.80
CA GLN A 376 10.78 12.27 23.41
C GLN A 376 12.14 11.70 23.78
N GLN A 377 12.26 11.11 24.98
CA GLN A 377 13.49 10.48 25.43
C GLN A 377 13.83 9.20 24.65
N LEU A 378 12.84 8.37 24.33
CA LEU A 378 13.03 7.17 23.52
C LEU A 378 13.46 7.54 22.09
N ALA A 379 12.80 8.51 21.47
CA ALA A 379 13.19 9.01 20.16
C ALA A 379 14.64 9.54 20.18
N ALA A 380 15.02 10.33 21.20
CA ALA A 380 16.40 10.80 21.33
C ALA A 380 17.41 9.66 21.55
N LEU A 381 17.08 8.68 22.40
CA LEU A 381 17.93 7.52 22.69
C LEU A 381 18.16 6.65 21.44
N ARG A 382 17.14 6.52 20.60
CA ARG A 382 17.17 5.75 19.34
C ARG A 382 17.63 6.58 18.13
N ASN A 383 17.99 7.84 18.35
CA ASN A 383 18.42 8.78 17.32
C ASN A 383 17.37 9.00 16.21
N HIS A 384 16.10 9.11 16.60
CA HIS A 384 14.99 9.41 15.72
C HIS A 384 14.72 10.92 15.68
N ALA A 385 14.78 11.53 14.49
CA ALA A 385 14.50 12.95 14.33
C ALA A 385 13.02 13.24 14.57
N ILE A 386 12.13 12.35 14.14
CA ILE A 386 10.70 12.36 14.46
C ILE A 386 10.38 11.03 15.15
N PRO A 387 9.64 11.01 16.27
CA PRO A 387 9.27 9.78 16.94
C PRO A 387 8.55 8.81 16.01
N THR A 388 8.95 7.54 16.08
CA THR A 388 8.38 6.45 15.31
C THR A 388 7.12 5.89 15.99
N ARG A 389 6.38 5.05 15.26
CA ARG A 389 5.23 4.31 15.79
C ARG A 389 5.59 3.56 17.07
N ASN A 390 6.76 2.95 17.05
CA ASN A 390 7.29 2.10 18.11
C ASN A 390 7.75 2.89 19.34
N ASP A 391 8.30 4.10 19.17
CA ASP A 391 8.56 4.99 20.31
C ASP A 391 7.27 5.37 21.04
N LEU A 392 6.20 5.62 20.27
CA LEU A 392 4.88 5.93 20.81
C LEU A 392 4.26 4.72 21.54
N LEU A 393 4.31 3.54 20.94
CA LEU A 393 3.81 2.31 21.56
C LEU A 393 4.54 2.01 22.88
N ASP A 394 5.86 2.13 22.89
CA ASP A 394 6.67 1.86 24.08
C ASP A 394 6.38 2.90 25.18
N ALA A 395 6.23 4.18 24.82
CA ALA A 395 5.91 5.25 25.75
C ALA A 395 4.52 5.11 26.38
N VAL A 396 3.49 4.83 25.56
CA VAL A 396 2.12 4.61 26.03
C VAL A 396 2.05 3.38 26.92
N THR A 397 2.63 2.26 26.48
CA THR A 397 2.61 1.01 27.24
C THR A 397 3.33 1.16 28.58
N SER A 398 4.45 1.87 28.62
CA SER A 398 5.23 2.05 29.85
C SER A 398 4.55 2.97 30.88
N CYS A 399 3.83 3.99 30.43
CA CYS A 399 3.31 5.04 31.31
C CYS A 399 1.81 4.93 31.60
N MET A 400 1.03 4.25 30.74
CA MET A 400 -0.43 4.24 30.81
C MET A 400 -1.02 2.86 31.15
N SER A 401 -0.21 1.79 31.10
CA SER A 401 -0.64 0.45 31.54
C SER A 401 -0.98 0.44 33.03
N LYS A 402 -2.01 -0.32 33.39
CA LYS A 402 -2.49 -0.49 34.77
C LYS A 402 -2.22 -1.92 35.24
N GLU A 403 -2.33 -2.17 36.55
CA GLU A 403 -2.09 -3.50 37.13
C GLU A 403 -3.14 -4.55 36.72
N SER A 404 -4.29 -4.12 36.19
CA SER A 404 -5.37 -5.00 35.72
C SER A 404 -5.19 -5.39 34.25
N SER A 405 -5.29 -6.69 33.95
CA SER A 405 -5.30 -7.21 32.58
C SER A 405 -6.39 -6.60 31.71
N ALA A 406 -7.62 -6.46 32.24
CA ALA A 406 -8.73 -5.85 31.52
C ALA A 406 -8.46 -4.39 31.13
N GLY A 407 -7.76 -3.64 31.99
CA GLY A 407 -7.35 -2.27 31.69
C GLY A 407 -6.30 -2.20 30.58
N ASN A 408 -5.37 -3.15 30.55
CA ASN A 408 -4.33 -3.24 29.52
C ASN A 408 -4.90 -3.69 28.17
N ASP A 409 -5.83 -4.64 28.17
CA ASP A 409 -6.53 -5.07 26.95
C ASP A 409 -7.36 -3.92 26.36
N LEU A 410 -8.03 -3.15 27.22
CA LEU A 410 -8.74 -1.94 26.80
C LEU A 410 -7.78 -0.90 26.20
N LEU A 411 -6.67 -0.60 26.88
CA LEU A 411 -5.66 0.33 26.38
C LEU A 411 -5.12 -0.13 25.02
N ALA A 412 -4.76 -1.41 24.89
CA ALA A 412 -4.28 -1.99 23.64
C ALA A 412 -5.32 -1.85 22.51
N SER A 413 -6.60 -2.06 22.80
CA SER A 413 -7.69 -1.88 21.82
C SER A 413 -7.85 -0.43 21.36
N ILE A 414 -7.70 0.54 22.28
CA ILE A 414 -7.74 1.97 22.00
C ILE A 414 -6.54 2.38 21.16
N VAL A 415 -5.34 1.96 21.56
CA VAL A 415 -4.09 2.20 20.83
C VAL A 415 -4.21 1.66 19.41
N LYS A 416 -4.65 0.40 19.24
CA LYS A 416 -4.88 -0.20 17.93
C LYS A 416 -5.84 0.63 17.08
N ARG A 417 -6.97 1.07 17.64
CA ARG A 417 -7.95 1.90 16.92
C ARG A 417 -7.42 3.26 16.53
N VAL A 418 -6.72 3.95 17.43
CA VAL A 418 -6.15 5.29 17.15
C VAL A 418 -5.07 5.20 16.08
N LEU A 419 -4.19 4.20 16.17
CA LEU A 419 -3.09 4.04 15.21
C LEU A 419 -3.56 3.46 13.88
N ALA A 420 -4.58 2.59 13.85
CA ALA A 420 -5.22 2.17 12.60
C ALA A 420 -5.97 3.34 11.94
N GLY A 421 -6.74 4.11 12.71
CA GLY A 421 -7.63 5.13 12.21
C GLY A 421 -8.91 4.55 11.60
N ASP A 422 -9.93 5.37 11.44
CA ASP A 422 -11.29 4.97 11.03
C ASP A 422 -11.75 5.65 9.73
N ARG A 423 -10.82 6.24 8.97
CA ARG A 423 -11.13 6.96 7.74
C ARG A 423 -11.62 6.00 6.66
N ILE A 424 -12.71 6.40 6.00
CA ILE A 424 -13.25 5.78 4.78
C ILE A 424 -13.09 6.78 3.64
N GLY A 425 -12.52 6.36 2.52
CA GLY A 425 -12.33 7.25 1.39
C GLY A 425 -13.60 7.53 0.60
N SER A 426 -13.47 8.46 -0.34
CA SER A 426 -14.53 8.89 -1.24
C SER A 426 -14.05 8.86 -2.69
N ILE A 427 -14.97 8.63 -3.62
CA ILE A 427 -14.72 8.55 -5.05
C ILE A 427 -15.78 9.38 -5.78
N PRO A 428 -15.46 9.97 -6.95
CA PRO A 428 -16.45 10.70 -7.72
C PRO A 428 -17.54 9.76 -8.22
N SER A 429 -18.78 10.26 -8.30
CA SER A 429 -19.91 9.50 -8.85
C SER A 429 -19.68 9.01 -10.29
N SER A 430 -18.84 9.72 -11.05
CA SER A 430 -18.45 9.36 -12.42
C SER A 430 -17.49 8.18 -12.53
N ALA A 431 -16.87 7.71 -11.44
CA ALA A 431 -15.94 6.58 -11.45
C ALA A 431 -16.64 5.24 -11.79
N GLY A 432 -17.98 5.21 -11.72
CA GLY A 432 -18.75 3.98 -11.83
C GLY A 432 -18.55 3.09 -10.61
N GLN A 433 -19.08 1.87 -10.69
CA GLN A 433 -19.01 0.91 -9.60
C GLN A 433 -19.01 -0.53 -10.15
N PRO A 434 -18.46 -1.50 -9.41
CA PRO A 434 -18.56 -2.91 -9.76
C PRO A 434 -20.01 -3.34 -10.00
N PRO A 435 -20.29 -4.23 -10.97
CA PRO A 435 -21.66 -4.64 -11.31
C PRO A 435 -22.49 -5.16 -10.13
N ILE A 436 -21.86 -5.86 -9.19
CA ILE A 436 -22.55 -6.37 -7.99
C ILE A 436 -22.96 -5.25 -7.01
N ILE A 437 -22.15 -4.19 -6.92
CA ILE A 437 -22.46 -3.01 -6.11
C ILE A 437 -23.58 -2.21 -6.78
N ASP A 438 -23.54 -2.09 -8.10
CA ASP A 438 -24.62 -1.47 -8.88
C ASP A 438 -25.95 -2.21 -8.71
N ASP A 439 -25.93 -3.54 -8.81
CA ASP A 439 -27.12 -4.37 -8.59
C ASP A 439 -27.66 -4.20 -7.17
N PHE A 440 -26.79 -4.22 -6.14
CA PHE A 440 -27.21 -3.96 -4.76
C PHE A 440 -27.92 -2.61 -4.62
N HIS A 441 -27.32 -1.51 -5.08
CA HIS A 441 -27.92 -0.18 -4.96
C HIS A 441 -29.22 -0.04 -5.76
N ARG A 442 -29.28 -0.64 -6.96
CA ARG A 442 -30.49 -0.67 -7.79
C ARG A 442 -31.62 -1.41 -7.08
N GLN A 443 -31.34 -2.58 -6.51
CA GLN A 443 -32.32 -3.37 -5.76
C GLN A 443 -32.75 -2.65 -4.47
N ALA A 444 -31.81 -2.12 -3.69
CA ALA A 444 -32.10 -1.36 -2.48
C ALA A 444 -32.99 -0.14 -2.77
N THR A 445 -32.69 0.62 -3.82
CA THR A 445 -33.51 1.77 -4.27
C THR A 445 -34.90 1.33 -4.70
N ARG A 446 -35.00 0.26 -5.51
CA ARG A 446 -36.29 -0.32 -5.94
C ARG A 446 -37.17 -0.71 -4.75
N PHE A 447 -36.56 -1.23 -3.68
CA PHE A 447 -37.24 -1.66 -2.47
C PHE A 447 -37.35 -0.57 -1.39
N ARG A 448 -36.87 0.66 -1.66
CA ARG A 448 -36.86 1.80 -0.72
C ARG A 448 -36.15 1.47 0.60
N LEU A 449 -35.11 0.66 0.50
CA LEU A 449 -34.28 0.29 1.64
C LEU A 449 -33.19 1.37 1.84
N PRO A 450 -32.98 1.84 3.09
CA PRO A 450 -32.01 2.90 3.36
C PRO A 450 -30.58 2.39 3.19
N VAL A 451 -29.77 3.05 2.37
CA VAL A 451 -28.35 2.72 2.17
C VAL A 451 -27.39 3.78 2.73
N ASP A 452 -27.93 4.95 3.11
CA ASP A 452 -27.14 6.10 3.56
C ASP A 452 -27.18 6.29 5.10
N THR A 453 -27.77 5.35 5.84
CA THR A 453 -27.96 5.46 7.30
C THR A 453 -27.34 4.27 8.02
N ILE A 454 -26.54 4.54 9.05
CA ILE A 454 -25.92 3.50 9.91
C ILE A 454 -26.89 3.04 11.01
N GLU A 455 -27.96 3.81 11.26
CA GLU A 455 -28.95 3.51 12.27
C GLU A 455 -29.74 2.22 11.92
N ARG A 456 -29.71 1.25 12.84
CA ARG A 456 -30.47 0.00 12.67
C ARG A 456 -31.96 0.28 12.82
N ARG A 457 -32.75 -0.05 11.80
CA ARG A 457 -34.21 0.08 11.80
C ARG A 457 -34.86 -1.28 11.73
N LYS A 458 -35.83 -1.53 12.61
CA LYS A 458 -36.66 -2.74 12.56
C LYS A 458 -37.70 -2.59 11.45
N ALA A 459 -37.70 -3.50 10.50
CA ALA A 459 -38.71 -3.59 9.44
C ALA A 459 -39.50 -4.90 9.59
N THR A 460 -40.83 -4.84 9.43
CA THR A 460 -41.71 -6.02 9.49
C THR A 460 -42.30 -6.30 8.11
N LEU A 461 -41.99 -7.48 7.56
CA LEU A 461 -42.43 -7.90 6.23
C LEU A 461 -43.63 -8.86 6.32
N GLU A 462 -44.83 -8.36 6.05
CA GLU A 462 -46.06 -9.18 5.93
C GLU A 462 -46.15 -10.02 4.63
N LEU A 463 -45.37 -11.09 4.52
CA LEU A 463 -45.20 -11.89 3.28
C LEU A 463 -46.50 -12.46 2.68
N TYR A 464 -47.47 -12.81 3.53
CA TYR A 464 -48.75 -13.40 3.10
C TYR A 464 -49.80 -12.35 2.73
N ARG A 465 -49.78 -11.17 3.36
CA ARG A 465 -50.76 -10.10 3.14
C ARG A 465 -50.35 -9.15 2.02
N LYS A 466 -49.05 -8.84 1.91
CA LYS A 466 -48.50 -7.85 0.99
C LYS A 466 -47.55 -8.52 0.00
N ARG A 467 -47.99 -8.71 -1.24
CA ARG A 467 -47.18 -9.33 -2.31
C ARG A 467 -45.87 -8.58 -2.57
N GLU A 468 -45.88 -7.26 -2.40
CA GLU A 468 -44.72 -6.37 -2.54
C GLU A 468 -43.60 -6.62 -1.51
N HIS A 469 -43.88 -7.27 -0.39
CA HIS A 469 -42.88 -7.62 0.62
C HIS A 469 -42.07 -8.87 0.27
N ARG A 470 -42.56 -9.72 -0.64
CA ARG A 470 -41.87 -10.98 -0.98
C ARG A 470 -40.53 -10.73 -1.69
N PRO A 471 -40.43 -9.87 -2.72
CA PRO A 471 -39.14 -9.54 -3.33
C PRO A 471 -38.15 -8.90 -2.35
N VAL A 472 -38.63 -8.11 -1.40
CA VAL A 472 -37.80 -7.51 -0.33
C VAL A 472 -37.22 -8.61 0.56
N SER A 473 -38.05 -9.57 0.99
CA SER A 473 -37.59 -10.73 1.77
C SER A 473 -36.60 -11.59 1.00
N PHE A 474 -36.85 -11.87 -0.29
CA PHE A 474 -35.88 -12.57 -1.14
C PHE A 474 -34.54 -11.85 -1.19
N PHE A 475 -34.54 -10.54 -1.45
CA PHE A 475 -33.32 -9.73 -1.48
C PHE A 475 -32.56 -9.78 -0.15
N LEU A 476 -33.24 -9.62 0.99
CA LEU A 476 -32.60 -9.68 2.31
C LEU A 476 -31.99 -11.06 2.60
N HIS A 477 -32.68 -12.15 2.25
CA HIS A 477 -32.12 -13.50 2.39
C HIS A 477 -30.98 -13.79 1.40
N GLN A 478 -31.00 -13.18 0.21
CA GLN A 478 -29.86 -13.25 -0.71
C GLN A 478 -28.63 -12.56 -0.10
N LEU A 479 -28.81 -11.40 0.53
CA LEU A 479 -27.72 -10.72 1.23
C LEU A 479 -27.19 -11.55 2.40
N GLU A 480 -28.09 -12.16 3.18
CA GLU A 480 -27.74 -13.08 4.26
C GLU A 480 -26.95 -14.30 3.75
N LEU A 481 -27.39 -14.92 2.66
CA LEU A 481 -26.68 -16.03 2.01
C LEU A 481 -25.30 -15.63 1.49
N LEU A 482 -25.16 -14.40 1.00
CA LEU A 482 -23.90 -13.83 0.55
C LEU A 482 -23.05 -13.26 1.70
N GLU A 483 -23.49 -13.42 2.96
CA GLU A 483 -22.83 -12.89 4.17
C GLU A 483 -22.64 -11.36 4.15
N VAL A 484 -23.45 -10.64 3.37
CA VAL A 484 -23.45 -9.19 3.31
C VAL A 484 -24.18 -8.64 4.53
N SER A 485 -23.44 -7.96 5.41
CA SER A 485 -23.92 -7.45 6.70
C SER A 485 -24.81 -6.21 6.59
N TYR A 486 -25.80 -6.23 5.69
CA TYR A 486 -26.76 -5.14 5.49
C TYR A 486 -27.95 -5.23 6.47
N ALA A 487 -28.45 -6.44 6.70
CA ALA A 487 -29.58 -6.71 7.58
C ALA A 487 -29.43 -8.07 8.26
N THR A 488 -30.11 -8.26 9.38
CA THR A 488 -30.19 -9.55 10.08
C THR A 488 -31.65 -9.91 10.33
N CYS A 489 -31.99 -11.19 10.17
CA CYS A 489 -33.30 -11.70 10.57
C CYS A 489 -33.38 -11.72 12.10
N VAL A 490 -34.31 -10.95 12.68
CA VAL A 490 -34.45 -10.84 14.15
C VAL A 490 -35.54 -11.78 14.67
N ASP A 491 -36.59 -11.99 13.89
CA ASP A 491 -37.77 -12.77 14.27
C ASP A 491 -38.56 -13.13 13.00
N GLY A 492 -39.17 -14.31 12.97
CA GLY A 492 -39.93 -14.81 11.83
C GLY A 492 -40.19 -16.31 11.92
N PRO A 493 -41.08 -16.84 11.05
CA PRO A 493 -41.38 -18.27 11.01
C PRO A 493 -40.14 -19.09 10.64
N ASP A 494 -39.80 -20.04 11.51
CA ASP A 494 -38.78 -21.05 11.35
C ASP A 494 -39.37 -22.26 10.65
N PHE A 495 -39.29 -22.27 9.32
CA PHE A 495 -39.78 -23.39 8.51
C PHE A 495 -38.87 -24.62 8.56
N ILE A 496 -37.67 -24.52 9.14
CA ILE A 496 -36.74 -25.64 9.29
C ILE A 496 -37.10 -26.45 10.54
N ASN A 497 -37.40 -25.76 11.65
CA ASN A 497 -37.78 -26.39 12.92
C ASN A 497 -39.30 -26.40 13.18
N GLY A 498 -40.10 -25.79 12.31
CA GLY A 498 -41.56 -25.88 12.32
C GLY A 498 -42.27 -24.95 13.31
N HIS A 499 -41.70 -23.77 13.60
CA HIS A 499 -42.28 -22.79 14.54
C HIS A 499 -42.58 -21.44 13.89
#